data_AF-A0A7W2NA09-F1
#
_entry.id   AF-A0A7W2NA09-F1
#
_cell.length_a   1.000
_cell.length_b   1.000
_cell.length_c   1.000
_cell.angle_alpha   90.00
_cell.angle_beta   90.00
_cell.angle_gamma   90.00
#
_symmetry.space_group_name_H-M   'P 1'
#
loop_
_entity.id
_entity.type
_entity.pdbx_description
1 polymer ?
#
loop_
_entity_poly.entity_id
_entity_poly.type
_entity_poly.pdbx_seq_one_letter_code
_entity_poly.pdbx_strand_id
1 'polypeptide(L)' 'METKNLTTVTIIYYQEDSLELKHEIKSYPKNKFGRVIIPQEFRQNKSILAVCLGEITIINKIGDRIISLGIEDEDL' A
#
# COMPACT_ATOMS: atom_id res chain seq x y z
N MET A 1 27.29 -13.06 0.73
CA MET A 1 25.83 -12.96 0.54
C MET A 1 25.50 -11.48 0.60
N GLU A 2 25.06 -10.86 -0.50
CA GLU A 2 24.66 -9.45 -0.45
C GLU A 2 23.37 -9.32 0.36
N THR A 3 23.46 -8.66 1.50
CA THR A 3 22.30 -8.28 2.31
C THR A 3 21.49 -7.26 1.50
N LYS A 4 20.50 -7.72 0.74
CA LYS A 4 19.59 -6.83 0.02
C LYS A 4 18.86 -5.99 1.05
N ASN A 5 19.18 -4.69 1.11
CA ASN A 5 18.44 -3.73 1.91
C ASN A 5 16.98 -3.72 1.44
N LEU A 6 16.13 -4.37 2.21
CA LEU A 6 14.70 -4.41 1.96
C LEU A 6 14.08 -3.10 2.45
N THR A 7 13.14 -2.58 1.67
CA THR A 7 12.35 -1.40 2.03
C THR A 7 10.91 -1.81 2.17
N THR A 8 10.37 -1.58 3.36
CA THR A 8 8.94 -1.71 3.63
C THR A 8 8.19 -0.63 2.84
N VAL A 9 7.18 -1.05 2.10
CA VAL A 9 6.27 -0.20 1.35
C VAL A 9 4.85 -0.68 1.52
N THR A 10 3.90 0.24 1.44
CA THR A 10 2.49 -0.08 1.29
C THR A 10 2.09 0.11 -0.16
N ILE A 11 1.57 -0.94 -0.79
CA ILE A 11 1.15 -0.92 -2.19
C ILE A 11 -0.36 -0.90 -2.25
N ILE A 12 -0.93 0.12 -2.87
CA ILE A 12 -2.36 0.30 -3.08
C ILE A 12 -2.69 -0.11 -4.51
N TYR A 13 -3.70 -0.96 -4.68
CA TYR A 13 -4.06 -1.51 -6.00
C TYR A 13 -5.54 -1.88 -6.10
N TYR A 14 -6.04 -1.98 -7.34
CA TYR A 14 -7.27 -2.70 -7.67
C TYR A 14 -6.94 -4.10 -8.15
N GLN A 15 -7.80 -5.07 -7.82
CA GLN A 15 -7.75 -6.40 -8.42
C GLN A 15 -8.48 -6.35 -9.78
N GLU A 16 -8.01 -7.10 -10.78
CA GLU A 16 -8.56 -7.09 -12.15
C GLU A 16 -10.11 -7.17 -12.22
N ASP A 17 -10.73 -7.96 -11.35
CA ASP A 17 -12.18 -8.17 -11.32
C ASP A 17 -12.90 -7.42 -10.17
N SER A 18 -12.25 -6.44 -9.53
CA SER A 18 -12.85 -5.71 -8.40
C SER A 18 -12.42 -4.23 -8.34
N LEU A 19 -13.40 -3.35 -8.14
CA LEU A 19 -13.20 -1.94 -7.84
C LEU A 19 -12.89 -1.67 -6.36
N GLU A 20 -12.68 -2.72 -5.56
CA GLU A 20 -12.30 -2.60 -4.17
C GLU A 20 -10.83 -2.14 -4.05
N LEU A 21 -10.62 -1.02 -3.33
CA LEU A 21 -9.28 -0.50 -3.09
C LEU A 21 -8.56 -1.33 -2.02
N LYS A 22 -7.60 -2.14 -2.46
CA LYS A 22 -6.79 -3.01 -1.60
C LYS A 22 -5.45 -2.37 -1.32
N HIS A 23 -4.88 -2.71 -0.16
CA HIS A 23 -3.50 -2.35 0.16
C HIS A 23 -2.78 -3.53 0.82
N GLU A 24 -1.48 -3.65 0.55
CA GLU A 24 -0.60 -4.63 1.20
C GLU A 24 0.71 -3.97 1.62
N ILE A 25 1.16 -4.29 2.83
CA ILE A 25 2.50 -3.94 3.32
C ILE A 25 3.45 -5.05 2.91
N LYS A 26 4.53 -4.70 2.19
CA LYS A 26 5.55 -5.64 1.70
C LYS A 26 6.94 -5.04 1.81
N SER A 27 7.95 -5.90 1.87
CA SER A 27 9.34 -5.50 1.88
C SER A 27 10.05 -5.98 0.62
N TYR A 28 10.56 -5.03 -0.16
CA TYR A 28 11.18 -5.31 -1.47
C TYR A 28 12.55 -4.64 -1.59
N PRO A 29 13.47 -5.18 -2.42
CA PRO A 29 14.75 -4.55 -2.65
C PRO A 29 14.59 -3.25 -3.44
N LYS A 30 15.52 -2.32 -3.23
CA LYS A 30 15.66 -1.11 -4.05
C LYS A 30 16.64 -1.35 -5.19
N ASN A 31 16.41 -0.66 -6.31
CA ASN A 31 17.42 -0.55 -7.38
C ASN A 31 18.50 0.50 -7.00
N LYS A 32 19.52 0.63 -7.86
CA LYS A 32 20.62 1.61 -7.69
C LYS A 32 20.19 3.08 -7.65
N PHE A 33 18.93 3.38 -8.01
CA PHE A 33 18.34 4.71 -7.99
C PHE A 33 17.37 4.90 -6.80
N GLY A 34 17.33 3.96 -5.86
CA GLY A 34 16.47 4.03 -4.67
C GLY A 34 15.00 3.66 -4.91
N ARG A 35 14.61 3.28 -6.14
CA ARG A 35 13.24 2.84 -6.44
C ARG A 35 13.04 1.40 -6.01
N VAL A 36 11.92 1.15 -5.34
CA VAL A 36 11.53 -0.19 -4.90
C VAL A 36 11.16 -1.06 -6.10
N ILE A 37 11.70 -2.28 -6.15
CA ILE A 37 11.48 -3.23 -7.23
C ILE A 37 10.35 -4.17 -6.82
N ILE A 38 9.14 -3.92 -7.33
CA ILE A 38 7.99 -4.80 -7.10
C ILE A 38 8.04 -5.98 -8.10
N PRO A 39 7.99 -7.24 -7.64
CA PRO A 39 8.03 -8.42 -8.50
C PRO A 39 6.89 -8.42 -9.53
N GLN A 40 7.10 -9.11 -10.65
CA GLN A 40 6.06 -9.23 -11.67
C GLN A 40 4.91 -10.10 -11.17
N GLU A 41 5.18 -11.14 -10.37
CA GLU A 41 4.12 -12.00 -9.81
C GLU A 41 3.17 -11.20 -8.91
N PHE A 42 3.69 -10.20 -8.19
CA PHE A 42 2.85 -9.33 -7.38
C PHE A 42 1.95 -8.45 -8.26
N ARG A 43 2.43 -7.98 -9.41
CA ARG A 43 1.69 -7.09 -10.31
C ARG A 43 0.64 -7.81 -11.16
N GLN A 44 0.71 -9.14 -11.23
CA GLN A 44 -0.24 -9.92 -12.01
C GLN A 44 -1.66 -9.75 -11.45
N ASN A 45 -2.60 -9.45 -12.35
CA ASN A 45 -4.02 -9.20 -12.06
C ASN A 45 -4.25 -8.06 -11.04
N LYS A 46 -3.28 -7.14 -10.90
CA LYS A 46 -3.34 -5.98 -10.01
C LYS A 46 -2.99 -4.69 -10.76
N SER A 47 -3.90 -3.73 -10.74
CA SER A 47 -3.64 -2.37 -11.20
C SER A 47 -3.07 -1.54 -10.04
N ILE A 48 -1.76 -1.31 -10.04
CA ILE A 48 -1.09 -0.54 -8.99
C ILE A 48 -1.45 0.94 -9.10
N LEU A 49 -2.04 1.49 -8.03
CA LEU A 49 -2.46 2.89 -7.95
C LEU A 49 -1.39 3.75 -7.28
N ALA A 50 -0.81 3.27 -6.18
CA ALA A 50 0.20 3.99 -5.42
C ALA A 50 1.14 3.03 -4.69
N VAL A 51 2.36 3.51 -4.43
CA VAL A 51 3.36 2.82 -3.61
C VAL A 51 3.88 3.85 -2.60
N CYS A 52 3.59 3.61 -1.33
CA CYS A 52 3.98 4.49 -0.22
C CYS A 52 5.17 3.89 0.51
N LEU A 53 6.10 4.73 0.98
CA LEU A 53 7.22 4.29 1.80
C LEU A 53 6.72 3.96 3.23
N GLY A 54 7.13 2.82 3.76
CA GLY A 54 6.73 2.37 5.09
C GLY A 54 5.30 1.85 5.15
N GLU A 55 4.79 1.81 6.38
CA GLU A 55 3.42 1.39 6.70
C GLU A 55 2.53 2.64 6.76
N ILE A 56 1.35 2.56 6.15
CA ILE A 56 0.35 3.63 6.23
C ILE A 56 -0.96 3.08 6.79
N THR A 57 -1.68 3.94 7.51
CA THR A 57 -3.04 3.67 7.94
C THR A 57 -4.00 4.32 6.95
N ILE A 58 -4.84 3.52 6.29
CA ILE A 58 -5.91 4.04 5.43
C ILE A 58 -7.15 4.27 6.28
N ILE A 59 -7.55 5.54 6.44
CA ILE A 59 -8.69 5.95 7.27
C ILE A 59 -10.03 5.72 6.54
N ASN A 60 -10.06 5.87 5.21
CA ASN A 60 -11.25 5.63 4.40
C ASN A 60 -10.87 5.13 3.00
N LYS A 61 -11.72 4.27 2.42
CA LYS A 61 -11.61 3.76 1.06
C LYS A 61 -12.89 4.01 0.27
N ILE A 62 -12.75 3.98 -1.06
CA ILE A 62 -13.91 4.05 -1.95
C ILE A 62 -14.88 2.88 -1.68
N GLY A 63 -16.15 3.21 -1.48
CA GLY A 63 -17.19 2.23 -1.13
C GLY A 63 -17.32 1.94 0.37
N ASP A 64 -16.40 2.43 1.22
CA ASP A 64 -16.63 2.41 2.67
C ASP A 64 -17.83 3.29 2.98
N ARG A 65 -18.84 2.73 3.64
CA ARG A 65 -19.86 3.55 4.28
C ARG A 65 -19.15 4.33 5.38
N ILE A 66 -19.13 5.66 5.28
CA ILE A 66 -18.69 6.51 6.36
C ILE A 66 -19.71 6.30 7.50
N ILE A 67 -19.42 5.34 8.38
CA ILE A 67 -20.00 5.34 9.70
C ILE A 67 -19.24 6.46 10.40
N SER A 68 -19.91 7.59 10.63
CA SER A 68 -19.41 8.64 11.49
C SER A 68 -19.26 8.07 12.90
N LEU A 69 -18.18 7.31 13.14
CA LEU A 69 -17.63 7.19 14.48
C LEU A 69 -17.00 8.56 14.69
N GLY A 70 -17.67 9.40 15.48
CA GLY A 70 -17.11 10.67 15.91
C GLY A 70 -15.70 10.40 16.39
N ILE A 71 -14.71 10.94 15.67
CA ILE A 71 -13.42 11.16 16.29
C ILE A 71 -13.75 12.24 17.30
N GLU A 72 -13.97 11.84 18.55
CA GLU A 72 -13.85 12.76 19.66
C GLU A 72 -12.39 13.20 19.60
N ASP A 73 -12.16 14.37 19.01
CA ASP A 73 -10.98 15.16 19.34
C ASP A 73 -11.06 15.31 20.86
N GLU A 74 -10.35 14.47 21.60
CA GLU A 74 -10.12 14.71 23.03
C GLU A 74 -9.32 16.02 23.07
N ASP A 75 -10.07 17.10 23.32
CA ASP A 75 -9.63 18.47 23.36
C ASP A 75 -8.37 18.65 24.23
N LEU A 76 -7.56 19.60 23.79
CA LEU A 76 -6.38 20.20 24.45
C LEU A 76 -6.45 20.32 25.97
#